data_AF-A0AAU6HCG2-F1
#
_entry.id   AF-A0AAU6HCG2-F1
#
_cell.length_a   1.000
_cell.length_b   1.000
_cell.length_c   1.000
_cell.angle_alpha   90.00
_cell.angle_beta   90.00
_cell.angle_gamma   90.00
#
_symmetry.space_group_name_H-M   'P 1'
#
loop_
_entity.id
_entity.type
_entity.pdbx_description
1 polymer ?
#
loop_
_entity_poly.entity_id
_entity_poly.type
_entity_poly.pdbx_seq_one_letter_code
_entity_poly.pdbx_strand_id
1 'polypeptide(L)' 'MATPCATDAADVANEAIRRFMAARVGRPLWPEEQEEYEQLLAAWAEAARP' A
#
# COMPACT_ATOMS: atom_id res chain seq x y z
N MET A 1 16.58 8.86 -19.01
CA MET A 1 16.96 8.78 -17.59
C MET A 1 15.68 8.42 -16.85
N ALA A 2 15.55 7.16 -16.41
CA ALA A 2 14.34 6.67 -15.76
C ALA A 2 14.26 7.26 -14.35
N THR A 3 13.11 7.80 -13.98
CA THR A 3 12.76 8.33 -12.65
C THR A 3 12.69 7.15 -11.68
N PRO A 4 13.72 6.84 -10.86
CA PRO A 4 13.72 5.62 -10.05
C PRO A 4 12.84 5.79 -8.80
N CYS A 5 12.67 7.02 -8.30
CA CYS A 5 12.04 7.26 -7.01
C CYS A 5 10.53 6.95 -6.95
N ALA A 6 9.78 7.20 -8.03
CA ALA A 6 8.33 7.00 -8.02
C ALA A 6 7.97 5.51 -8.04
N THR A 7 8.67 4.72 -8.87
CA THR A 7 8.47 3.27 -8.93
C THR A 7 8.91 2.59 -7.63
N ASP A 8 10.04 3.00 -7.04
CA ASP A 8 10.54 2.43 -5.77
C ASP A 8 9.56 2.69 -4.61
N ALA A 9 9.02 3.92 -4.51
CA ALA A 9 8.01 4.26 -3.50
C ALA A 9 6.68 3.49 -3.70
N ALA A 10 6.24 3.31 -4.95
CA ALA A 10 5.05 2.51 -5.25
C ALA A 10 5.27 1.03 -4.92
N ASP A 11 6.45 0.48 -5.19
CA ASP A 11 6.76 -0.92 -4.86
C ASP A 11 6.81 -1.16 -3.35
N VAL A 12 7.40 -0.25 -2.58
CA VAL A 12 7.42 -0.29 -1.11
C VAL A 12 6.01 -0.23 -0.53
N ALA A 13 5.16 0.68 -1.02
CA ALA A 13 3.77 0.78 -0.58
C ALA A 13 2.95 -0.49 -0.93
N ASN A 14 3.17 -1.06 -2.11
CA ASN A 14 2.51 -2.30 -2.54
C ASN A 14 2.96 -3.50 -1.69
N GLU A 15 4.23 -3.58 -1.31
CA GLU A 15 4.72 -4.62 -0.41
C GLU A 15 4.10 -4.50 0.99
N ALA A 16 3.98 -3.28 1.52
CA ALA A 16 3.30 -3.03 2.79
C ALA A 16 1.83 -3.46 2.74
N ILE A 17 1.10 -3.14 1.66
CA ILE A 17 -0.26 -3.60 1.41
C ILE A 17 -0.35 -5.14 1.39
N ARG A 18 0.58 -5.81 0.70
CA ARG A 18 0.59 -7.28 0.65
C ARG A 18 0.84 -7.93 2.00
N ARG A 19 1.79 -7.40 2.78
CA ARG A 19 2.06 -7.88 4.15
C ARG A 19 0.86 -7.66 5.06
N PHE A 20 0.24 -6.49 4.98
CA PHE A 20 -1.00 -6.17 5.69
C PHE A 20 -2.08 -7.19 5.34
N MET A 21 -2.40 -7.39 4.05
CA MET A 21 -3.38 -8.40 3.59
C MET A 21 -3.03 -9.83 4.03
N ALA A 22 -1.75 -10.20 4.05
CA ALA A 22 -1.28 -11.53 4.46
C ALA A 22 -1.48 -11.79 5.96
N ALA A 23 -1.26 -10.78 6.81
CA ALA A 23 -1.45 -10.89 8.26
C ALA A 23 -2.93 -11.12 8.65
N ARG A 24 -3.87 -10.69 7.80
CA ARG A 24 -5.34 -10.77 8.00
C ARG A 24 -6.02 -11.89 7.20
N VAL A 25 -5.27 -12.83 6.62
CA VAL A 25 -5.88 -13.96 5.89
C VAL A 25 -6.89 -14.69 6.79
N GLY A 26 -8.16 -14.64 6.38
CA GLY A 26 -9.28 -15.28 7.08
C GLY A 26 -10.00 -14.42 8.13
N ARG A 27 -9.69 -13.12 8.24
CA ARG A 27 -10.39 -12.18 9.13
C ARG A 27 -11.00 -10.99 8.36
N PRO A 28 -12.20 -10.53 8.76
CA PRO A 28 -12.77 -9.30 8.22
C PRO A 28 -11.93 -8.09 8.66
N LEU A 29 -11.88 -7.08 7.79
CA LEU A 29 -11.20 -5.81 8.08
C LEU A 29 -11.97 -5.05 9.16
N TRP A 30 -11.32 -4.72 10.27
CA TRP A 30 -11.93 -3.85 11.27
C TRP A 30 -11.87 -2.38 10.84
N PRO A 31 -12.74 -1.50 11.39
CA PRO A 31 -12.76 -0.10 11.02
C PRO A 31 -11.41 0.60 11.19
N GLU A 32 -10.66 0.30 12.27
CA GLU A 32 -9.32 0.85 12.48
C GLU A 32 -8.31 0.34 11.43
N GLU A 33 -8.41 -0.93 11.06
CA GLU A 33 -7.60 -1.53 9.99
C GLU A 33 -7.95 -0.98 8.61
N GLN A 34 -9.19 -0.49 8.44
CA GLN A 34 -9.64 0.13 7.21
C GLN A 34 -8.99 1.49 6.98
N GLU A 35 -8.87 2.32 8.02
CA GLU A 35 -8.13 3.59 7.91
C GLU A 35 -6.65 3.36 7.57
N GLU A 36 -6.01 2.35 8.18
CA GLU A 36 -4.62 2.00 7.87
C GLU A 36 -4.47 1.51 6.42
N TYR A 37 -5.41 0.67 5.96
CA TYR A 37 -5.45 0.20 4.58
C TYR A 37 -5.62 1.34 3.57
N GLU A 38 -6.53 2.27 3.84
CA GLU A 38 -6.82 3.42 2.99
C GLU A 38 -5.63 4.38 2.90
N GLN A 39 -4.90 4.60 4.00
CA GLN A 39 -3.66 5.38 4.00
C GLN A 39 -2.57 4.72 3.14
N LEU A 40 -2.39 3.40 3.26
CA LEU A 40 -1.43 2.65 2.44
C LEU A 40 -1.81 2.72 0.95
N LEU A 41 -3.11 2.65 0.63
CA LEU A 41 -3.64 2.77 -0.72
C LEU A 41 -3.43 4.17 -1.31
N ALA A 42 -3.66 5.22 -0.51
CA ALA A 42 -3.41 6.60 -0.92
C ALA A 42 -1.92 6.84 -1.21
N ALA A 43 -1.03 6.36 -0.34
CA ALA A 43 0.42 6.46 -0.55
C ALA A 43 0.87 5.73 -1.82
N TRP A 44 0.34 4.53 -2.07
CA TRP A 44 0.59 3.81 -3.33
C TRP A 44 0.04 4.58 -4.54
N ALA A 45 -1.18 5.09 -4.47
CA ALA A 45 -1.82 5.81 -5.57
C ALA A 45 -1.06 7.09 -5.94
N GLU A 46 -0.59 7.86 -4.96
CA GLU A 46 0.23 9.05 -5.19
C GLU A 46 1.58 8.68 -5.81
N ALA A 47 2.23 7.62 -5.33
CA ALA A 47 3.53 7.15 -5.87
C ALA A 47 3.41 6.50 -7.26
N ALA A 48 2.26 5.88 -7.56
CA ALA A 48 1.99 5.21 -8.83
C ALA A 48 1.53 6.16 -9.95
N ARG A 49 1.22 7.42 -9.62
CA ARG A 49 0.93 8.43 -10.65
C ARG A 49 2.22 8.87 -11.35
N PRO A 50 2.23 8.92 -12.70
CA PRO A 50 3.42 9.26 -13.50
C PRO A 50 3.81 10.74 -13.44
#